data_AF-A0A6L5PLP2-F1
#
_entry.id   AF-A0A6L5PLP2-F1
#
_cell.length_a   1.000
_cell.length_b   1.000
_cell.length_c   1.000
_cell.angle_alpha   90.00
_cell.angle_beta   90.00
_cell.angle_gamma   90.00
#
_symmetry.space_group_name_H-M   'P 1'
#
loop_
_entity.id
_entity.type
_entity.pdbx_description
1 polymer ?
#
loop_
_entity_poly.entity_id
_entity_poly.type
_entity_poly.pdbx_seq_one_letter_code
_entity_poly.pdbx_strand_id
1 'polypeptide(L)'
;MKGVHEHSPVVQCRPPGPHLGGGSYAASLRDTALRGEILSYDVTTGDGLISGDDLQRYAFTSTAADLEPGRRVDFVADGEHAKQVIALSFNGFSTATTSAQSVTTSPVSWKNHFFSCKGRISRVHFSVVVLILIGLQAPLWLELLPVVWHLKALVAGICLWPYLAASAKRLHDLNRSGTLAIMPVVLSILLSQTAIVAWLITSVWLYLASFGNAYDQASQIWEHSKTVARWLVGSAILIQLAFIAWLGLVRGSAAANRFGPPPSKSIW
;
A
#
# COMPACT_ATOMS: atom_id res chain seq x y z
N MET A 1 6.76 -11.08 89.96
CA MET A 1 6.14 -12.05 89.03
C MET A 1 6.86 -11.96 87.70
N LYS A 2 7.38 -13.12 87.24
CA LYS A 2 7.78 -13.53 85.88
C LYS A 2 8.57 -12.54 85.02
N GLY A 3 9.86 -12.85 84.85
CA GLY A 3 10.65 -12.42 83.70
C GLY A 3 10.33 -13.22 82.44
N VAL A 4 10.75 -12.68 81.30
CA VAL A 4 11.01 -13.39 80.05
C VAL A 4 12.19 -12.70 79.37
N HIS A 5 13.22 -13.50 79.08
CA HIS A 5 14.37 -13.19 78.24
C HIS A 5 13.94 -13.15 76.76
N GLU A 6 14.50 -12.24 75.96
CA GLU A 6 14.71 -12.54 74.55
C GLU A 6 15.94 -11.84 73.97
N HIS A 7 16.72 -12.64 73.26
CA HIS A 7 18.08 -12.39 72.78
C HIS A 7 18.10 -11.57 71.48
N SER A 8 18.98 -10.57 71.41
CA SER A 8 19.40 -9.96 70.15
C SER A 8 20.26 -10.92 69.32
N PRO A 9 20.02 -11.07 68.00
CA PRO A 9 20.95 -11.75 67.12
C PRO A 9 22.06 -10.79 66.67
N VAL A 10 23.31 -11.15 67.01
CA VAL A 10 24.53 -10.55 66.48
C VAL A 10 24.68 -10.98 65.02
N VAL A 11 24.56 -10.05 64.08
CA VAL A 11 24.89 -10.27 62.67
C VAL A 11 26.41 -10.24 62.53
N GLN A 12 27.01 -11.40 62.32
CA GLN A 12 28.43 -11.57 61.99
C GLN A 12 28.73 -10.94 60.62
N CYS A 13 29.58 -9.91 60.60
CA CYS A 13 30.21 -9.41 59.38
C CYS A 13 31.20 -10.46 58.85
N ARG A 14 30.92 -11.00 57.66
CA ARG A 14 31.83 -11.84 56.89
C ARG A 14 32.90 -10.96 56.22
N PRO A 15 34.20 -11.31 56.24
CA PRO A 15 35.22 -10.53 55.56
C PRO A 15 35.07 -10.60 54.04
N PRO A 16 35.41 -9.53 53.30
CA PRO A 16 35.34 -9.53 51.84
C PRO A 16 36.42 -10.43 51.27
N GLY A 17 36.00 -11.42 50.47
CA GLY A 17 36.89 -12.19 49.62
C GLY A 17 37.38 -11.36 48.43
N PRO A 18 38.50 -11.74 47.80
CA PRO A 18 39.09 -10.99 46.70
C PRO A 18 38.26 -11.18 45.45
N HIS A 19 37.43 -10.19 45.10
CA HIS A 19 36.78 -10.16 43.81
C HIS A 19 37.78 -9.70 42.75
N LEU A 20 38.34 -10.70 42.09
CA LEU A 20 39.03 -10.64 40.81
C LEU A 20 38.33 -9.64 39.88
N GLY A 21 39.10 -8.65 39.41
CA GLY A 21 38.65 -7.68 38.41
C GLY A 21 38.28 -8.38 37.11
N GLY A 22 36.98 -8.47 36.84
CA GLY A 22 36.45 -9.01 35.58
C GLY A 22 35.01 -8.59 35.26
N GLY A 23 34.39 -7.71 36.08
CA GLY A 23 32.95 -7.42 35.99
C GLY A 23 32.54 -6.25 35.10
N SER A 24 33.42 -5.27 34.87
CA SER A 24 33.04 -4.02 34.20
C SER A 24 32.84 -4.15 32.69
N TYR A 25 33.61 -5.02 32.01
CA TYR A 25 33.47 -5.23 30.57
C TYR A 25 32.32 -6.17 30.20
N ALA A 26 32.04 -7.19 31.02
CA ALA A 26 30.97 -8.15 30.76
C ALA A 26 29.57 -7.59 31.07
N ALA A 27 29.45 -6.64 32.01
CA ALA A 27 28.18 -5.95 32.27
C ALA A 27 27.84 -4.93 31.17
N SER A 28 28.83 -4.18 30.67
CA SER A 28 28.61 -3.18 29.60
C SER A 28 28.20 -3.81 28.26
N LEU A 29 28.67 -5.03 27.94
CA LEU A 29 28.26 -5.73 26.71
C LEU A 29 26.83 -6.31 26.78
N ARG A 30 26.27 -6.51 27.97
CA ARG A 30 24.90 -7.02 28.14
C ARG A 30 23.83 -5.96 27.88
N ASP A 31 24.12 -4.69 28.14
CA ASP A 31 23.18 -3.59 27.91
C ASP A 31 23.08 -3.16 26.43
N THR A 32 24.03 -3.58 25.59
CA THR A 32 24.05 -3.28 24.15
C THR A 32 23.85 -4.51 23.26
N ALA A 33 23.77 -5.72 23.84
CA ALA A 33 23.48 -6.93 23.08
C ALA A 33 21.99 -7.00 22.75
N LEU A 34 21.68 -6.91 21.46
CA LEU A 34 20.32 -6.92 20.93
C LEU A 34 20.11 -8.12 20.00
N ARG A 35 18.84 -8.47 19.88
CA ARG A 35 18.34 -9.40 18.87
C ARG A 35 17.66 -8.64 17.76
N GLY A 36 17.72 -9.19 16.55
CA GLY A 36 17.07 -8.58 15.41
C GLY A 36 16.98 -9.50 14.21
N GLU A 37 16.49 -8.92 13.13
CA GLU A 37 16.29 -9.59 11.85
C GLU A 37 16.99 -8.81 10.74
N ILE A 38 17.71 -9.50 9.86
CA ILE A 38 18.37 -8.89 8.71
C ILE A 38 17.29 -8.44 7.71
N LEU A 39 17.21 -7.13 7.42
CA LEU A 39 16.27 -6.56 6.43
C LEU A 39 16.83 -6.60 5.01
N SER A 40 18.14 -6.39 4.88
CA SER A 40 18.85 -6.39 3.60
C SER A 40 20.32 -6.72 3.82
N TYR A 41 20.92 -7.44 2.88
CA TYR A 41 22.35 -7.72 2.85
C TYR A 41 22.82 -7.77 1.40
N ASP A 42 23.87 -7.04 1.08
CA ASP A 42 24.55 -7.08 -0.21
C ASP A 42 25.83 -7.91 -0.08
N VAL A 43 25.82 -9.08 -0.73
CA VAL A 43 26.95 -10.02 -0.74
C VAL A 43 28.21 -9.47 -1.41
N THR A 44 28.08 -8.42 -2.22
CA THR A 44 29.20 -7.83 -2.98
C THR A 44 29.99 -6.84 -2.13
N THR A 45 29.29 -6.03 -1.34
CA THR A 45 29.86 -4.98 -0.49
C THR A 45 30.03 -5.44 0.96
N GLY A 46 29.27 -6.46 1.39
CA GLY A 46 29.17 -6.90 2.77
C GLY A 46 28.27 -6.01 3.62
N ASP A 47 27.62 -5.00 3.03
CA ASP A 47 26.78 -4.05 3.75
C ASP A 47 25.36 -4.59 3.95
N GLY A 48 24.79 -4.30 5.10
CA GLY A 48 23.44 -4.72 5.43
C GLY A 48 22.76 -3.86 6.49
N LEU A 49 21.48 -4.16 6.70
CA LEU A 49 20.63 -3.46 7.65
C LEU A 49 19.90 -4.49 8.53
N ILE A 50 19.93 -4.29 9.84
CA ILE A 50 19.22 -5.10 10.83
C ILE A 50 18.08 -4.27 11.42
N SER A 51 16.91 -4.88 11.54
CA SER A 51 15.84 -4.38 12.42
C SER A 51 16.06 -5.00 13.79
N GLY A 52 16.39 -4.19 14.79
CA GLY A 52 16.42 -4.65 16.17
C GLY A 52 15.01 -4.96 16.67
N ASP A 53 14.92 -5.84 17.67
CA ASP A 53 13.68 -6.13 18.41
C ASP A 53 13.18 -4.89 19.20
N ASP A 54 14.05 -3.88 19.37
CA ASP A 54 13.75 -2.54 19.89
C ASP A 54 13.07 -1.60 18.87
N LEU A 55 12.78 -2.11 17.66
CA LEU A 55 12.21 -1.38 16.52
C LEU A 55 13.14 -0.32 15.91
N GLN A 56 14.41 -0.27 16.30
CA GLN A 56 15.43 0.57 15.68
C GLN A 56 16.16 -0.15 14.55
N ARG A 57 16.89 0.61 13.74
CA ARG A 57 17.63 0.10 12.59
C ARG A 57 19.12 0.28 12.78
N TYR A 58 19.86 -0.78 12.51
CA TYR A 58 21.30 -0.81 12.69
C TYR A 58 21.97 -1.21 11.37
N ALA A 59 22.85 -0.36 10.86
CA ALA A 59 23.68 -0.69 9.70
C ALA A 59 24.83 -1.59 10.12
N PHE A 60 25.15 -2.61 9.33
CA PHE A 60 26.30 -3.47 9.60
C PHE A 60 27.09 -3.70 8.31
N THR A 61 28.37 -4.02 8.48
CA THR A 61 29.23 -4.53 7.40
C THR A 61 29.82 -5.84 7.89
N SER A 62 29.57 -6.93 7.17
CA SER A 62 30.06 -8.26 7.51
C SER A 62 30.27 -9.06 6.23
N THR A 63 31.28 -9.91 6.22
CA THR A 63 31.51 -10.89 5.14
C THR A 63 31.17 -12.31 5.60
N ALA A 64 30.45 -12.45 6.71
CA ALA A 64 30.08 -13.76 7.24
C ALA A 64 29.12 -14.48 6.29
N ALA A 65 29.32 -15.80 6.15
CA ALA A 65 28.38 -16.67 5.47
C ALA A 65 27.03 -16.71 6.24
N ASP A 66 25.94 -17.02 5.53
CA ASP A 66 24.57 -17.18 6.08
C ASP A 66 23.85 -15.91 6.59
N LEU A 67 24.28 -14.73 6.14
CA LEU A 67 23.59 -13.46 6.43
C LEU A 67 22.52 -13.15 5.37
N GLU A 68 21.44 -13.92 5.35
CA GLU A 68 20.33 -13.69 4.41
C GLU A 68 19.23 -12.78 5.01
N PRO A 69 18.54 -11.97 4.20
CA PRO A 69 17.35 -11.25 4.66
C PRO A 69 16.32 -12.20 5.28
N GLY A 70 15.78 -11.83 6.44
CA GLY A 70 14.87 -12.66 7.24
C GLY A 70 15.57 -13.52 8.31
N ARG A 71 16.90 -13.57 8.33
CA ARG A 71 17.65 -14.31 9.35
C ARG A 71 17.63 -13.58 10.69
N ARG A 72 17.35 -14.31 11.78
CA ARG A 72 17.55 -13.79 13.14
C ARG A 72 19.02 -13.80 13.53
N VAL A 73 19.45 -12.70 14.13
CA VAL A 73 20.83 -12.47 14.55
C VAL A 73 20.88 -11.96 15.98
N ASP A 74 21.94 -12.34 16.69
CA ASP A 74 22.41 -11.63 17.89
C ASP A 74 23.47 -10.62 17.42
N PHE A 75 23.42 -9.40 17.93
CA PHE A 75 24.40 -8.37 17.62
C PHE A 75 24.61 -7.42 18.80
N VAL A 76 25.69 -6.66 18.75
CA VAL A 76 25.99 -5.61 19.73
C VAL A 76 25.76 -4.26 19.06
N ALA A 77 24.81 -3.48 19.58
CA ALA A 77 24.54 -2.13 19.10
C ALA A 77 25.66 -1.18 19.54
N ASP A 78 26.14 -0.39 18.57
CA ASP A 78 27.07 0.71 18.78
C ASP A 78 26.56 1.93 17.99
N GLY A 79 25.72 2.74 18.65
CA GLY A 79 24.99 3.83 18.01
C GLY A 79 24.01 3.31 16.95
N GLU A 80 24.11 3.81 15.72
CA GLU A 80 23.30 3.36 14.57
C GLU A 80 23.91 2.15 13.84
N HIS A 81 24.98 1.56 14.38
CA HIS A 81 25.67 0.42 13.77
C HIS A 81 25.55 -0.84 14.62
N ALA A 82 25.52 -1.99 13.95
CA ALA A 82 25.58 -3.30 14.59
C ALA A 82 26.97 -3.91 14.41
N LYS A 83 27.58 -4.33 15.52
CA LYS A 83 28.86 -5.04 15.58
C LYS A 83 28.63 -6.47 16.06
N GLN A 84 29.59 -7.36 15.76
CA GLN A 84 29.56 -8.77 16.21
C GLN A 84 28.24 -9.47 15.85
N VAL A 85 27.80 -9.31 14.59
CA VAL A 85 26.58 -9.94 14.09
C VAL A 85 26.79 -11.46 13.98
N ILE A 86 26.00 -12.22 14.72
CA ILE A 86 26.05 -13.69 14.78
C ILE A 86 24.69 -14.22 14.35
N ALA A 87 24.67 -15.01 13.26
CA ALA A 87 23.45 -15.69 12.82
C ALA A 87 23.04 -16.78 13.82
N LEU A 88 21.78 -16.76 14.24
CA LEU A 88 21.24 -17.80 15.10
C LEU A 88 20.95 -19.04 14.22
N SER A 89 21.69 -20.13 14.48
CA SER A 89 21.46 -21.44 13.86
C SER A 89 20.27 -22.12 14.53
N PHE A 90 19.21 -22.33 13.76
CA PHE A 90 17.95 -22.91 14.25
C PHE A 90 18.08 -24.43 14.35
N ASN A 91 18.44 -24.97 15.52
CA ASN A 91 18.27 -26.39 15.84
C ASN A 91 17.08 -26.58 16.79
N GLY A 92 15.91 -26.89 16.21
CA GLY A 92 14.86 -27.67 16.89
C GLY A 92 13.71 -26.94 17.59
N PHE A 93 12.50 -27.19 17.07
CA PHE A 93 11.16 -27.22 17.70
C PHE A 93 10.31 -25.95 17.92
N SER A 94 9.42 -25.76 16.92
CA SER A 94 7.94 -25.65 16.97
C SER A 94 7.20 -24.46 17.59
N THR A 95 6.38 -23.88 16.70
CA THR A 95 5.04 -23.27 16.90
C THR A 95 4.96 -21.90 17.59
N ALA A 96 5.28 -20.88 16.80
CA ALA A 96 4.40 -19.72 16.68
C ALA A 96 4.30 -19.34 15.20
N THR A 97 3.11 -19.50 14.64
CA THR A 97 2.73 -19.10 13.28
C THR A 97 2.89 -17.58 13.13
N THR A 98 4.10 -17.12 12.84
CA THR A 98 4.31 -15.85 12.16
C THR A 98 4.85 -16.23 10.80
N SER A 99 4.01 -16.13 9.78
CA SER A 99 4.37 -16.38 8.40
C SER A 99 5.52 -15.44 8.02
N ALA A 100 6.76 -15.92 8.16
CA ALA A 100 7.93 -15.37 7.51
C ALA A 100 7.63 -15.45 6.02
N GLN A 101 7.29 -14.28 5.46
CA GLN A 101 7.01 -14.15 4.06
C GLN A 101 8.37 -14.28 3.37
N SER A 102 8.68 -15.51 2.98
CA SER A 102 9.79 -15.82 2.09
C SER A 102 9.76 -14.80 0.95
N VAL A 103 10.84 -14.03 0.80
CA VAL A 103 11.10 -13.25 -0.41
C VAL A 103 11.53 -14.25 -1.49
N THR A 104 10.66 -15.22 -1.80
CA THR A 104 10.53 -15.68 -3.16
C THR A 104 10.01 -14.44 -3.91
N THR A 105 10.70 -14.02 -4.98
CA THR A 105 10.10 -13.18 -6.01
C THR A 105 8.89 -13.92 -6.55
N SER A 106 7.78 -13.82 -5.82
CA SER A 106 6.53 -14.44 -6.18
C SER A 106 6.17 -13.80 -7.51
N PRO A 107 5.96 -14.60 -8.57
CA PRO A 107 5.61 -14.07 -9.88
C PRO A 107 4.46 -13.09 -9.69
N VAL A 108 4.52 -11.93 -10.38
CA VAL A 108 3.49 -10.89 -10.30
C VAL A 108 2.14 -11.56 -10.51
N SER A 109 1.36 -11.67 -9.44
CA SER A 109 0.08 -12.37 -9.48
C SER A 109 -0.96 -11.44 -10.06
N TRP A 110 -0.97 -11.30 -11.39
CA TRP A 110 -1.89 -10.43 -12.12
C TRP A 110 -3.36 -10.71 -11.78
N LYS A 111 -3.72 -11.99 -11.56
CA LYS A 111 -5.04 -12.39 -11.06
C LYS A 111 -5.39 -11.65 -9.77
N ASN A 112 -4.47 -11.61 -8.81
CA ASN A 112 -4.70 -10.88 -7.56
C ASN A 112 -4.81 -9.38 -7.82
N HIS A 113 -3.99 -8.80 -8.71
CA HIS A 113 -4.07 -7.38 -9.06
C HIS A 113 -5.44 -6.96 -9.61
N PHE A 114 -6.02 -7.73 -10.53
CA PHE A 114 -7.28 -7.39 -11.19
C PHE A 114 -8.54 -7.80 -10.42
N PHE A 115 -8.50 -8.86 -9.60
CA PHE A 115 -9.70 -9.44 -9.01
C PHE A 115 -9.78 -9.40 -7.48
N SER A 116 -8.79 -8.80 -6.81
CA SER A 116 -8.82 -8.63 -5.35
C SER A 116 -8.58 -7.18 -4.95
N CYS A 117 -9.31 -6.71 -3.95
CA CYS A 117 -9.09 -5.40 -3.32
C CYS A 117 -8.10 -5.46 -2.13
N LYS A 118 -7.61 -6.66 -1.78
CA LYS A 118 -6.71 -6.85 -0.62
C LYS A 118 -5.27 -6.51 -0.98
N GLY A 119 -4.56 -5.91 -0.03
CA GLY A 119 -3.14 -5.57 -0.15
C GLY A 119 -2.90 -4.18 -0.76
N ARG A 120 -1.66 -3.96 -1.17
CA ARG A 120 -1.12 -2.69 -1.66
C ARG A 120 -0.52 -2.86 -3.05
N ILE A 121 -0.52 -1.79 -3.84
CA ILE A 121 0.07 -1.78 -5.19
C ILE A 121 1.02 -0.59 -5.33
N SER A 122 2.17 -0.84 -5.96
CA SER A 122 3.13 0.24 -6.27
C SER A 122 2.58 1.18 -7.35
N ARG A 123 3.13 2.39 -7.39
CA ARG A 123 2.75 3.43 -8.36
C ARG A 123 2.88 2.93 -9.80
N VAL A 124 4.00 2.30 -10.14
CA VAL A 124 4.28 1.81 -11.51
C VAL A 124 3.25 0.77 -11.92
N HIS A 125 2.97 -0.21 -11.06
CA HIS A 125 2.01 -1.26 -11.37
C HIS A 125 0.58 -0.71 -11.50
N PHE A 126 0.22 0.27 -10.67
CA PHE A 126 -1.05 0.98 -10.81
C PHE A 126 -1.15 1.69 -12.17
N SER A 127 -0.13 2.45 -12.57
CA SER A 127 -0.12 3.14 -13.86
C SER A 127 -0.23 2.18 -15.05
N VAL A 128 0.46 1.03 -14.99
CA VAL A 128 0.36 -0.01 -16.04
C VAL A 128 -1.06 -0.55 -16.14
N VAL A 129 -1.70 -0.89 -15.02
CA VAL A 129 -3.10 -1.36 -15.02
C VAL A 129 -4.03 -0.31 -15.63
N VAL A 130 -3.89 0.95 -15.23
CA VAL A 130 -4.71 2.04 -15.77
C VAL A 130 -4.50 2.21 -17.28
N LEU A 131 -3.26 2.19 -17.76
CA LEU A 131 -2.95 2.32 -19.18
C LEU A 131 -3.52 1.15 -20.01
N ILE A 132 -3.48 -0.08 -19.48
CA ILE A 132 -4.12 -1.23 -20.12
C ILE A 132 -5.63 -1.01 -20.23
N LEU A 133 -6.28 -0.55 -19.16
CA LEU A 133 -7.73 -0.33 -19.17
C LEU A 133 -8.14 0.82 -20.11
N ILE A 134 -7.36 1.91 -20.17
CA ILE A 134 -7.59 2.99 -21.14
C ILE A 134 -7.36 2.48 -22.56
N GLY A 135 -6.28 1.73 -22.80
CA GLY A 135 -5.96 1.16 -24.11
C GLY A 135 -7.03 0.20 -24.62
N LEU A 136 -7.65 -0.59 -23.73
CA LEU A 136 -8.76 -1.48 -24.08
C LEU A 136 -10.03 -0.71 -24.48
N GLN A 137 -10.23 0.46 -23.87
CA GLN A 137 -11.42 1.29 -24.08
C GLN A 137 -11.25 2.26 -25.27
N ALA A 138 -10.04 2.71 -25.56
CA ALA A 138 -9.77 3.75 -26.56
C ALA A 138 -10.34 3.45 -27.96
N PRO A 139 -10.21 2.23 -28.53
CA PRO A 139 -10.78 1.92 -29.84
C PRO A 139 -12.31 2.07 -29.91
N LEU A 140 -13.00 1.84 -28.78
CA LEU A 140 -14.46 1.97 -28.69
C LEU A 140 -14.90 3.44 -28.66
N TRP A 141 -14.12 4.31 -28.01
CA TRP A 141 -14.43 5.74 -27.86
C TRP A 141 -14.00 6.58 -29.06
N LEU A 142 -12.95 6.18 -29.76
CA LEU A 142 -12.50 6.84 -30.99
C LEU A 142 -13.24 6.32 -32.24
N GLU A 143 -14.27 5.48 -32.06
CA GLU A 143 -15.07 4.90 -33.16
C GLU A 143 -14.23 4.11 -34.19
N LEU A 144 -13.07 3.55 -33.77
CA LEU A 144 -12.25 2.69 -34.64
C LEU A 144 -12.97 1.38 -34.98
N LEU A 145 -13.97 1.00 -34.17
CA LEU A 145 -14.79 -0.18 -34.35
C LEU A 145 -16.27 0.25 -34.44
N PRO A 146 -17.02 -0.17 -35.47
CA PRO A 146 -18.43 0.15 -35.62
C PRO A 146 -19.27 -0.68 -34.65
N VAL A 147 -19.26 -0.28 -33.38
CA VAL A 147 -19.83 -1.03 -32.27
C VAL A 147 -21.06 -0.30 -31.71
N VAL A 148 -22.14 -1.04 -31.51
CA VAL A 148 -23.37 -0.51 -30.89
C VAL A 148 -23.13 -0.11 -29.42
N TRP A 149 -23.88 0.89 -28.96
CA TRP A 149 -23.70 1.48 -27.63
C TRP A 149 -23.77 0.45 -26.49
N HIS A 150 -24.59 -0.59 -26.61
CA HIS A 150 -24.72 -1.65 -25.61
C HIS A 150 -23.39 -2.38 -25.35
N LEU A 151 -22.63 -2.66 -26.41
CA LEU A 151 -21.34 -3.34 -26.28
C LEU A 151 -20.30 -2.39 -25.67
N LYS A 152 -20.33 -1.09 -26.00
CA LYS A 152 -19.47 -0.08 -25.33
C LYS A 152 -19.76 -0.03 -23.83
N ALA A 153 -21.04 -0.03 -23.44
CA ALA A 153 -21.46 -0.04 -22.04
C ALA A 153 -21.03 -1.34 -21.33
N LEU A 154 -21.14 -2.49 -21.98
CA LEU A 154 -20.72 -3.78 -21.43
C LEU A 154 -19.21 -3.81 -21.18
N VAL A 155 -18.39 -3.42 -22.16
CA VAL A 155 -16.92 -3.39 -22.00
C VAL A 155 -16.53 -2.41 -20.89
N ALA A 156 -17.19 -1.25 -20.81
CA ALA A 156 -16.98 -0.31 -19.71
C ALA A 156 -17.35 -0.89 -18.34
N GLY A 157 -18.46 -1.62 -18.24
CA GLY A 157 -18.86 -2.32 -17.02
C GLY A 157 -17.85 -3.39 -16.59
N ILE A 158 -17.34 -4.18 -17.54
CA ILE A 158 -16.30 -5.19 -17.25
C ILE A 158 -15.00 -4.53 -16.79
N CYS A 159 -14.58 -3.43 -17.42
CA CYS A 159 -13.38 -2.70 -17.06
C CYS A 159 -13.50 -1.93 -15.74
N LEU A 160 -14.72 -1.67 -15.27
CA LEU A 160 -14.96 -0.92 -14.04
C LEU A 160 -14.44 -1.65 -12.80
N TRP A 161 -14.65 -2.97 -12.72
CA TRP A 161 -14.17 -3.77 -11.59
C TRP A 161 -12.65 -3.73 -11.40
N PRO A 162 -11.81 -4.08 -12.39
CA PRO A 162 -10.37 -4.02 -12.24
C PRO A 162 -9.87 -2.60 -11.97
N TYR A 163 -10.53 -1.58 -12.52
CA TYR A 163 -10.25 -0.18 -12.20
C TYR A 163 -10.46 0.12 -10.71
N LEU A 164 -11.61 -0.30 -10.14
CA LEU A 164 -11.94 -0.11 -8.73
C LEU A 164 -10.98 -0.89 -7.82
N ALA A 165 -10.67 -2.13 -8.15
CA ALA A 165 -9.76 -2.98 -7.37
C ALA A 165 -8.34 -2.39 -7.29
N ALA A 166 -7.81 -1.93 -8.43
CA ALA A 166 -6.50 -1.28 -8.49
C ALA A 166 -6.48 0.05 -7.72
N SER A 167 -7.53 0.86 -7.86
CA SER A 167 -7.67 2.14 -7.16
C SER A 167 -7.78 1.95 -5.64
N ALA A 168 -8.54 0.95 -5.18
CA ALA A 168 -8.65 0.61 -3.76
C ALA A 168 -7.29 0.21 -3.17
N LYS A 169 -6.52 -0.64 -3.86
CA LYS A 169 -5.15 -1.01 -3.44
C LYS A 169 -4.19 0.17 -3.42
N ARG A 170 -4.33 1.09 -4.37
CA ARG A 170 -3.51 2.31 -4.38
C ARG A 170 -3.86 3.22 -3.21
N LEU A 171 -5.14 3.34 -2.87
CA LEU A 171 -5.59 4.04 -1.66
C LEU A 171 -5.10 3.39 -0.38
N HIS A 172 -5.08 2.06 -0.31
CA HIS A 172 -4.49 1.32 0.81
C HIS A 172 -3.00 1.62 0.96
N ASP A 173 -2.28 1.80 -0.15
CA ASP A 173 -0.88 2.23 -0.14
C ASP A 173 -0.68 3.66 0.41
N LEU A 174 -1.71 4.51 0.32
CA LEU A 174 -1.77 5.85 0.91
C LEU A 174 -2.39 5.84 2.33
N ASN A 175 -2.60 4.66 2.91
CA ASN A 175 -3.29 4.46 4.19
C ASN A 175 -4.75 5.00 4.22
N ARG A 176 -5.38 5.19 3.07
CA ARG A 176 -6.77 5.63 2.92
C ARG A 176 -7.71 4.45 2.67
N SER A 177 -9.01 4.65 2.93
CA SER A 177 -10.03 3.64 2.62
C SER A 177 -10.19 3.46 1.11
N GLY A 178 -10.30 2.22 0.64
CA GLY A 178 -10.59 1.91 -0.76
C GLY A 178 -11.95 2.41 -1.24
N THR A 179 -12.91 2.67 -0.33
CA THR A 179 -14.23 3.22 -0.69
C THR A 179 -14.16 4.60 -1.35
N LEU A 180 -13.07 5.34 -1.14
CA LEU A 180 -12.85 6.64 -1.77
C LEU A 180 -12.78 6.52 -3.31
N ALA A 181 -12.35 5.36 -3.85
CA ALA A 181 -12.34 5.11 -5.30
C ALA A 181 -13.75 5.10 -5.94
N ILE A 182 -14.81 4.89 -5.14
CA ILE A 182 -16.20 4.84 -5.64
C ILE A 182 -16.72 6.26 -5.88
N MET A 183 -16.29 7.25 -5.10
CA MET A 183 -16.78 8.63 -5.20
C MET A 183 -16.67 9.24 -6.61
N PRO A 184 -15.50 9.23 -7.28
CA PRO A 184 -15.38 9.79 -8.63
C PRO A 184 -16.23 9.02 -9.66
N VAL A 185 -16.39 7.71 -9.48
CA VAL A 185 -17.24 6.88 -10.36
C VAL A 185 -18.70 7.28 -10.23
N VAL A 186 -19.23 7.33 -9.00
CA VAL A 186 -20.63 7.71 -8.75
C VAL A 186 -20.90 9.13 -9.23
N LEU A 187 -20.00 10.08 -8.95
CA LEU A 187 -20.14 11.45 -9.41
C LEU A 187 -20.15 11.54 -10.95
N SER A 188 -19.27 10.79 -11.61
CA SER A 188 -19.21 10.73 -13.08
C SER A 188 -20.48 10.13 -13.69
N ILE A 189 -21.03 9.08 -13.05
CA ILE A 189 -22.31 8.49 -13.45
C ILE A 189 -23.43 9.51 -13.30
N LEU A 190 -23.55 10.17 -12.15
CA LEU A 190 -24.61 11.16 -11.90
C LEU A 190 -24.57 12.30 -12.93
N LEU A 191 -23.40 12.90 -13.17
CA LEU A 191 -23.23 13.97 -14.17
C LEU A 191 -23.61 13.50 -15.58
N SER A 192 -23.21 12.28 -15.95
CA SER A 192 -23.53 11.69 -17.25
C SER A 192 -25.04 11.41 -17.39
N GLN A 193 -25.68 10.89 -16.34
CA GLN A 193 -27.13 10.64 -16.35
C GLN A 193 -27.93 11.94 -16.42
N THR A 194 -27.52 12.99 -15.71
CA THR A 194 -28.14 14.32 -15.83
C THR A 194 -28.03 14.86 -17.26
N ALA A 195 -26.87 14.70 -17.91
CA ALA A 195 -26.69 15.11 -19.30
C ALA A 195 -27.60 14.32 -20.26
N ILE A 196 -27.75 13.01 -20.07
CA ILE A 196 -28.61 12.14 -20.88
C ILE A 196 -30.09 12.53 -20.71
N VAL A 197 -30.55 12.71 -19.47
CA VAL A 197 -31.94 13.10 -19.19
C VAL A 197 -32.25 14.46 -19.79
N ALA A 198 -31.36 15.46 -19.60
CA ALA A 198 -31.54 16.78 -20.19
C ALA A 198 -31.60 16.71 -21.72
N TRP A 199 -30.71 15.92 -22.34
CA TRP A 199 -30.72 15.69 -23.78
C TRP A 199 -32.05 15.09 -24.23
N LEU A 200 -32.52 14.00 -23.63
CA LEU A 200 -33.79 13.35 -23.98
C LEU A 200 -34.99 14.29 -23.86
N ILE A 201 -35.09 15.07 -22.78
CA ILE A 201 -36.18 16.04 -22.60
C ILE A 201 -36.18 17.06 -23.75
N THR A 202 -35.02 17.61 -24.09
CA THR A 202 -34.93 18.58 -25.19
C THR A 202 -35.13 17.95 -26.57
N SER A 203 -34.79 16.67 -26.77
CA SER A 203 -35.09 15.92 -28.01
C SER A 203 -36.60 15.79 -28.22
N VAL A 204 -37.31 15.38 -27.16
CA VAL A 204 -38.77 15.20 -27.20
C VAL A 204 -39.45 16.55 -27.44
N TRP A 205 -38.98 17.59 -26.77
CA TRP A 205 -39.55 18.92 -26.95
C TRP A 205 -39.34 19.46 -28.37
N LEU A 206 -38.14 19.28 -28.95
CA LEU A 206 -37.88 19.62 -30.36
C LEU A 206 -38.81 18.86 -31.31
N TYR A 207 -38.99 17.56 -31.09
CA TYR A 207 -39.90 16.73 -31.87
C TYR A 207 -41.36 17.20 -31.79
N LEU A 208 -41.85 17.55 -30.61
CA LEU A 208 -43.21 18.07 -30.45
C LEU A 208 -43.36 19.47 -31.09
N ALA A 209 -42.36 20.33 -30.94
CA ALA A 209 -42.34 21.67 -31.51
C ALA A 209 -42.31 21.68 -33.04
N SER A 210 -41.79 20.63 -33.69
CA SER A 210 -41.84 20.49 -35.16
C SER A 210 -43.25 20.30 -35.73
N PHE A 211 -44.25 19.95 -34.91
CA PHE A 211 -45.65 19.93 -35.32
C PHE A 211 -46.39 21.25 -35.04
N GLY A 212 -45.71 22.22 -34.43
CA GLY A 212 -46.25 23.53 -34.10
C GLY A 212 -45.44 24.68 -34.69
N ASN A 213 -45.72 25.88 -34.21
CA ASN A 213 -45.11 27.14 -34.61
C ASN A 213 -43.95 27.58 -33.68
N ALA A 214 -43.45 26.68 -32.83
CA ALA A 214 -42.38 26.94 -31.86
C ALA A 214 -41.02 26.31 -32.24
N TYR A 215 -40.87 25.83 -33.48
CA TYR A 215 -39.67 25.12 -33.93
C TYR A 215 -38.38 25.95 -33.77
N ASP A 216 -38.40 27.24 -34.11
CA ASP A 216 -37.22 28.10 -34.02
C ASP A 216 -36.73 28.27 -32.58
N GLN A 217 -37.65 28.46 -31.63
CA GLN A 217 -37.31 28.49 -30.20
C GLN A 217 -36.79 27.13 -29.74
N ALA A 218 -37.37 26.04 -30.26
CA ALA A 218 -37.02 24.69 -29.87
C ALA A 218 -35.65 24.23 -30.34
N SER A 219 -35.31 24.55 -31.58
CA SER A 219 -33.98 24.31 -32.13
C SER A 219 -32.90 25.06 -31.36
N GLN A 220 -33.15 26.32 -30.96
CA GLN A 220 -32.19 27.07 -30.15
C GLN A 220 -31.92 26.42 -28.79
N ILE A 221 -32.96 26.04 -28.04
CA ILE A 221 -32.79 25.39 -26.73
C ILE A 221 -32.10 24.04 -26.87
N TRP A 222 -32.40 23.29 -27.94
CA TRP A 222 -31.70 22.05 -28.27
C TRP A 222 -30.19 22.23 -28.48
N GLU A 223 -29.79 23.26 -29.21
CA GLU A 223 -28.36 23.56 -29.41
C GLU A 223 -27.65 23.95 -28.09
N HIS A 224 -28.34 24.71 -27.23
CA HIS A 224 -27.83 25.04 -25.89
C HIS A 224 -27.72 23.80 -25.00
N SER A 225 -28.72 22.91 -25.02
CA SER A 225 -28.72 21.69 -24.21
C SER A 225 -27.59 20.74 -24.59
N LYS A 226 -27.27 20.59 -25.89
CA LYS A 226 -26.10 19.84 -26.36
C LYS A 226 -24.79 20.43 -25.84
N THR A 227 -24.70 21.75 -25.72
CA THR A 227 -23.51 22.42 -25.18
C THR A 227 -23.36 22.14 -23.69
N VAL A 228 -24.42 22.28 -22.91
CA VAL A 228 -24.44 21.94 -21.48
C VAL A 228 -24.11 20.46 -21.26
N ALA A 229 -24.71 19.55 -22.03
CA ALA A 229 -24.46 18.13 -21.95
C ALA A 229 -22.98 17.79 -22.20
N ARG A 230 -22.35 18.42 -23.20
CA ARG A 230 -20.90 18.27 -23.46
C ARG A 230 -20.06 18.72 -22.27
N TRP A 231 -20.41 19.83 -21.62
CA TRP A 231 -19.70 20.30 -20.42
C TRP A 231 -19.85 19.35 -19.22
N LEU A 232 -21.06 18.81 -19.00
CA LEU A 232 -21.30 17.85 -17.91
C LEU A 232 -20.52 16.55 -18.12
N VAL A 233 -20.56 15.99 -19.32
CA VAL A 233 -19.80 14.79 -19.68
C VAL A 233 -18.29 15.06 -19.62
N GLY A 234 -17.84 16.20 -20.15
CA GLY A 234 -16.44 16.62 -20.06
C GLY A 234 -15.97 16.74 -18.61
N SER A 235 -16.80 17.31 -17.72
CA SER A 235 -16.49 17.43 -16.30
C SER A 235 -16.39 16.06 -15.61
N ALA A 236 -17.28 15.12 -15.94
CA ALA A 236 -17.21 13.75 -15.45
C ALA A 236 -15.86 13.08 -15.81
N ILE A 237 -15.43 13.23 -17.07
CA ILE A 237 -14.14 12.71 -17.54
C ILE A 237 -12.98 13.38 -16.79
N LEU A 238 -13.00 14.71 -16.64
CA LEU A 238 -11.95 15.46 -15.96
C LEU A 238 -11.81 15.06 -14.48
N ILE A 239 -12.92 14.87 -13.77
CA ILE A 239 -12.92 14.37 -12.38
C ILE A 239 -12.22 13.01 -12.33
N GLN A 240 -12.56 12.12 -13.26
CA GLN A 240 -11.99 10.77 -13.30
C GLN A 240 -10.49 10.79 -13.62
N LEU A 241 -10.06 11.64 -14.55
CA LEU A 241 -8.65 11.82 -14.91
C LEU A 241 -7.85 12.47 -13.78
N ALA A 242 -8.40 13.50 -13.14
CA ALA A 242 -7.77 14.17 -12.00
C ALA A 242 -7.56 13.19 -10.83
N PHE A 243 -8.55 12.32 -10.57
CA PHE A 243 -8.45 11.29 -9.55
C PHE A 243 -7.38 10.25 -9.87
N ILE A 244 -7.33 9.76 -11.10
CA ILE A 244 -6.31 8.82 -11.58
C ILE A 244 -4.92 9.46 -11.50
N ALA A 245 -4.77 10.70 -11.95
CA ALA A 245 -3.53 11.45 -11.90
C ALA A 245 -3.05 11.62 -10.45
N TRP A 246 -3.96 12.00 -9.54
CA TRP A 246 -3.64 12.10 -8.11
C TRP A 246 -3.11 10.78 -7.55
N LEU A 247 -3.81 9.66 -7.78
CA LEU A 247 -3.38 8.33 -7.35
C LEU A 247 -2.04 7.89 -7.97
N GLY A 248 -1.82 8.26 -9.23
CA GLY A 248 -0.61 7.95 -10.00
C GLY A 248 0.59 8.82 -9.63
N LEU A 249 0.40 10.02 -9.07
CA LEU A 249 1.50 10.94 -8.76
C LEU A 249 1.93 10.87 -7.29
N VAL A 250 1.00 10.70 -6.35
CA VAL A 250 1.32 10.73 -4.91
C VAL A 250 2.12 9.50 -4.50
N ARG A 251 3.15 9.69 -3.66
CA ARG A 251 4.00 8.61 -3.13
C ARG A 251 3.26 7.80 -2.05
N GLY A 252 3.53 6.50 -2.04
CA GLY A 252 3.00 5.55 -1.05
C GLY A 252 3.67 5.63 0.32
N SER A 253 3.09 4.98 1.34
CA SER A 253 3.72 4.87 2.65
C SER A 253 4.93 3.93 2.63
N ALA A 254 6.09 4.39 3.10
CA ALA A 254 7.31 3.56 3.13
C ALA A 254 7.24 2.44 4.18
N ALA A 255 6.46 2.64 5.25
CA ALA A 255 6.26 1.66 6.30
C ALA A 255 5.09 0.69 5.99
N ALA A 256 5.04 -0.41 6.72
CA ALA A 256 3.86 -1.25 6.81
C ALA A 256 2.69 -0.44 7.36
N ASN A 257 1.47 -0.74 6.90
CA ASN A 257 0.25 -0.13 7.42
C ASN A 257 -0.81 -1.22 7.61
N ARG A 258 -2.02 -0.85 8.08
CA ARG A 258 -3.12 -1.79 8.34
C ARG A 258 -3.55 -2.66 7.15
N PHE A 259 -3.13 -2.31 5.94
CA PHE A 259 -3.45 -3.04 4.71
C PHE A 259 -2.30 -3.96 4.23
N GLY A 260 -1.17 -3.97 4.94
CA GLY A 260 -0.06 -4.88 4.71
C GLY A 260 1.31 -4.20 4.57
N PRO A 261 2.35 -5.01 4.30
CA PRO A 261 3.71 -4.52 4.09
C PRO A 261 3.80 -3.61 2.86
N PRO A 262 4.83 -2.75 2.77
CA PRO A 262 5.05 -1.93 1.59
C PRO A 262 5.15 -2.80 0.33
N PRO A 263 4.62 -2.34 -0.81
CA PRO A 263 4.81 -3.06 -2.06
C PRO A 263 6.32 -3.16 -2.34
N SER A 264 6.77 -4.33 -2.81
CA SER A 264 8.16 -4.54 -3.15
C SER A 264 8.63 -3.45 -4.14
N LYS A 265 9.85 -2.95 -3.91
CA LYS A 265 10.47 -2.02 -4.86
C LYS A 265 10.73 -2.81 -6.14
N SER A 266 9.95 -2.54 -7.18
CA SER A 266 10.28 -3.05 -8.50
C SER A 266 11.47 -2.24 -9.02
N ILE A 267 12.57 -2.93 -9.33
CA ILE A 267 13.77 -2.36 -9.92
C ILE A 267 13.44 -2.02 -11.39
N TRP A 268 12.83 -0.86 -11.63
CA TRP A 268 12.61 -0.30 -12.96
C TRP A 268 12.67 1.23 -12.87
#